data_AF-A0A2G5TKL1-F1
#
_entry.id   AF-A0A2G5TKL1-F1
#
_cell.length_a   1.000
_cell.length_b   1.000
_cell.length_c   1.000
_cell.angle_alpha   90.00
_cell.angle_beta   90.00
_cell.angle_gamma   90.00
#
_symmetry.space_group_name_H-M   'P 1'
#
loop_
_entity.id
_entity.type
_entity.pdbx_description
1 polymer ?
#
loop_
_entity_poly.entity_id
_entity_poly.type
_entity_poly.pdbx_seq_one_letter_code
_entity_poly.pdbx_strand_id
1 'polypeptide(L)'
;MYYPEAWTLAYIDTPECITCTWYTDFVFNTTLVVFTIFVNLLTACKAGKTTKRILRSTTGSTISKQKQREINFIKQTFFQGTSIFAGQVSYYVIAPFVENLILIFVLSACWAFMHAVEGIILGYKSDVFDKVLNRLELDYFVFIDAE
;
A
#
# COMPACT_ATOMS: atom_id res chain seq x y z
N MET A 1 -10.84 7.69 23.64
CA MET A 1 -10.45 7.56 25.06
C MET A 1 -9.18 6.73 25.12
N TYR A 2 -8.25 7.05 26.02
CA TYR A 2 -7.05 6.21 26.21
C TYR A 2 -7.43 4.96 27.00
N TYR A 3 -7.15 3.78 26.44
CA TYR A 3 -7.36 2.48 27.08
C TYR A 3 -6.03 1.99 27.64
N PRO A 4 -5.78 2.14 28.96
CA PRO A 4 -4.51 1.76 29.57
C PRO A 4 -4.22 0.26 29.48
N GLU A 5 -5.25 -0.59 29.43
CA GLU A 5 -5.16 -2.04 29.25
C GLU A 5 -4.47 -2.42 27.92
N ALA A 6 -4.79 -1.68 26.84
CA ALA A 6 -4.34 -1.97 25.49
C ALA A 6 -3.31 -0.96 24.96
N TRP A 7 -2.85 -0.02 25.80
CA TRP A 7 -1.89 1.04 25.47
C TRP A 7 -2.25 1.79 24.18
N THR A 8 -3.54 2.01 23.96
CA THR A 8 -4.05 2.53 22.69
C THR A 8 -5.13 3.58 22.89
N LEU A 9 -5.28 4.45 21.89
CA LEU A 9 -6.40 5.36 21.78
C LEU A 9 -7.49 4.67 20.97
N ALA A 10 -8.64 4.38 21.59
CA ALA A 10 -9.78 3.80 20.90
C ALA A 10 -11.05 4.63 21.13
N TYR A 11 -12.03 4.47 20.26
CA TYR A 11 -13.36 5.04 20.45
C TYR A 11 -14.02 4.43 21.68
N ILE A 12 -14.96 5.16 22.29
CA ILE A 12 -15.75 4.61 23.40
C ILE A 12 -16.61 3.48 22.83
N ASP A 13 -16.68 2.36 23.55
CA ASP A 13 -17.38 1.14 23.14
C ASP A 13 -18.92 1.29 23.26
N THR A 14 -19.48 2.28 22.55
CA THR A 14 -20.93 2.44 22.40
C THR A 14 -21.38 1.86 21.05
N PRO A 15 -22.61 1.35 20.93
CA PRO A 15 -23.14 0.80 19.69
C PRO A 15 -23.04 1.76 18.50
N GLU A 16 -23.19 3.06 18.77
CA GLU A 16 -23.09 4.14 17.79
C GLU A 16 -21.65 4.34 17.31
N CYS A 17 -20.67 4.25 18.22
CA CYS A 17 -19.26 4.33 17.88
C CYS A 17 -18.79 3.14 17.06
N ILE A 18 -19.20 1.92 17.42
CA ILE A 18 -18.89 0.70 16.65
C ILE A 18 -19.42 0.82 15.22
N THR A 19 -20.68 1.27 15.09
CA THR A 19 -21.30 1.49 13.78
C THR A 19 -20.56 2.58 13.00
N CYS A 20 -20.21 3.69 13.65
CA CYS A 20 -19.47 4.78 13.04
C CYS A 20 -18.08 4.32 12.56
N THR A 21 -17.32 3.60 13.37
CA THR A 21 -16.01 3.03 13.01
C THR A 21 -16.14 2.06 11.84
N TRP A 22 -17.18 1.23 11.80
CA TRP A 22 -17.40 0.33 10.67
C TRP A 22 -17.59 1.07 9.33
N TYR A 23 -18.40 2.14 9.31
CA TYR A 23 -18.63 2.90 8.08
C TYR A 23 -17.48 3.84 7.71
N THR A 24 -16.89 4.51 8.69
CA THR A 24 -15.86 5.53 8.45
C THR A 24 -14.46 4.95 8.28
N ASP A 25 -14.19 3.79 8.84
CA ASP A 25 -12.87 3.15 8.78
C ASP A 25 -12.91 1.96 7.82
N PHE A 26 -13.69 0.91 8.10
CA PHE A 26 -13.70 -0.28 7.24
C PHE A 26 -14.25 -0.01 5.83
N VAL A 27 -15.46 0.54 5.72
CA VAL A 27 -16.11 0.76 4.40
C VAL A 27 -15.35 1.81 3.59
N PHE A 28 -14.95 2.91 4.22
CA PHE A 28 -14.20 3.97 3.54
C PHE A 28 -12.84 3.48 3.04
N ASN A 29 -12.03 2.84 3.90
CA ASN A 29 -10.72 2.32 3.49
C ASN A 29 -10.86 1.23 2.42
N THR A 30 -11.84 0.34 2.53
CA THR A 30 -12.11 -0.68 1.49
C THR A 30 -12.47 -0.03 0.15
N THR A 31 -13.27 1.04 0.17
CA THR A 31 -13.65 1.78 -1.04
C THR A 31 -12.43 2.44 -1.69
N LEU A 32 -11.53 3.03 -0.90
CA LEU A 32 -10.28 3.60 -1.40
C LEU A 32 -9.35 2.54 -2.01
N VAL A 33 -9.29 1.33 -1.44
CA VAL A 33 -8.53 0.21 -2.01
C VAL A 33 -9.11 -0.21 -3.35
N VAL A 34 -10.43 -0.40 -3.44
CA VAL A 34 -11.11 -0.74 -4.70
C VAL A 34 -10.90 0.35 -5.76
N PHE A 35 -11.01 1.62 -5.37
CA PHE A 35 -10.74 2.76 -6.25
C PHE A 35 -9.29 2.76 -6.75
N THR A 36 -8.32 2.48 -5.88
CA THR A 36 -6.90 2.41 -6.24
C THR A 36 -6.63 1.26 -7.21
N ILE A 37 -7.23 0.09 -7.00
CA ILE A 37 -7.16 -1.03 -7.95
C ILE A 37 -7.73 -0.61 -9.31
N PHE A 38 -8.87 0.09 -9.33
CA PHE A 38 -9.48 0.58 -10.55
C PHE A 38 -8.57 1.57 -11.30
N VAL A 39 -7.99 2.56 -10.62
CA VAL A 39 -7.05 3.53 -11.21
C VAL A 39 -5.80 2.83 -11.73
N ASN A 40 -5.27 1.85 -10.99
CA ASN A 40 -4.12 1.07 -11.41
C ASN A 40 -4.43 0.25 -12.67
N LEU A 41 -5.61 -0.38 -12.74
CA LEU A 41 -6.05 -1.11 -13.92
C LEU A 41 -6.19 -0.19 -15.14
N LEU A 42 -6.79 1.00 -14.96
CA LEU A 42 -6.87 2.01 -16.03
C LEU A 42 -5.49 2.44 -16.51
N THR A 43 -4.56 2.65 -15.58
CA THR A 43 -3.17 3.01 -15.87
C THR A 43 -2.46 1.90 -16.63
N ALA A 44 -2.63 0.64 -16.22
CA ALA A 44 -2.10 -0.53 -16.92
C ALA A 44 -2.70 -0.68 -18.33
N CYS A 45 -4.01 -0.49 -18.48
CA CYS A 45 -4.68 -0.52 -19.79
C CYS A 45 -4.18 0.61 -20.72
N LYS A 46 -4.00 1.82 -20.18
CA LYS A 46 -3.48 2.97 -20.94
C LYS A 46 -2.01 2.80 -21.31
N ALA A 47 -1.20 2.25 -20.41
CA ALA A 47 0.18 1.87 -20.67
C ALA A 47 0.23 0.83 -21.80
N GLY A 48 -0.55 -0.25 -21.71
CA GLY A 48 -0.60 -1.29 -22.74
C GLY A 48 -1.05 -0.77 -24.11
N LYS A 49 -2.00 0.17 -24.18
CA LYS A 49 -2.38 0.84 -25.44
C LYS A 49 -1.25 1.71 -26.01
N THR A 50 -0.54 2.42 -25.14
CA THR A 50 0.62 3.26 -25.51
C THR A 50 1.78 2.39 -25.99
N THR A 51 2.07 1.30 -25.30
CA THR A 51 3.10 0.32 -25.69
C THR A 51 2.74 -0.34 -27.02
N LYS A 52 1.48 -0.72 -27.28
CA LYS A 52 1.04 -1.22 -28.60
C LYS A 52 1.21 -0.17 -29.72
N ARG A 53 1.03 1.12 -29.43
CA ARG A 53 1.24 2.20 -30.39
C ARG A 53 2.74 2.39 -30.69
N ILE A 54 3.59 2.35 -29.67
CA ILE A 54 5.06 2.42 -29.81
C ILE A 54 5.62 1.17 -30.50
N LEU A 55 5.02 0.00 -30.28
CA LEU A 55 5.37 -1.26 -30.95
C LEU A 55 5.29 -1.16 -32.49
N ARG A 56 4.40 -0.30 -32.99
CA ARG A 56 4.22 -0.05 -34.42
C ARG A 56 5.26 0.92 -34.99
N SER A 57 6.04 1.60 -34.15
CA SER A 57 6.93 2.71 -34.54
C SER A 57 8.40 2.55 -34.10
N THR A 58 8.81 1.50 -33.38
CA THR A 58 10.17 1.44 -32.77
C THR A 58 10.76 0.02 -32.67
N THR A 59 12.09 -0.09 -32.71
CA THR A 59 12.91 -1.32 -32.67
C THR A 59 12.87 -2.07 -31.31
N GLY A 60 13.01 -3.41 -31.35
CA GLY A 60 12.68 -4.37 -30.27
C GLY A 60 13.28 -4.22 -28.86
N SER A 61 14.32 -3.40 -28.63
CA SER A 61 15.00 -3.33 -27.31
C SER A 61 14.31 -2.40 -26.30
N THR A 62 13.63 -1.34 -26.76
CA THR A 62 12.80 -0.46 -25.90
C THR A 62 11.48 -1.15 -25.53
N ILE A 63 10.98 -2.00 -26.41
CA ILE A 63 9.74 -2.78 -26.23
C ILE A 63 9.85 -3.76 -25.06
N SER A 64 10.97 -4.48 -24.93
CA SER A 64 11.15 -5.46 -23.85
C SER A 64 11.21 -4.81 -22.47
N LYS A 65 11.89 -3.67 -22.35
CA LYS A 65 11.96 -2.88 -21.11
C LYS A 65 10.59 -2.34 -20.70
N GLN A 66 9.81 -1.85 -21.66
CA GLN A 66 8.49 -1.28 -21.39
C GLN A 66 7.48 -2.35 -20.98
N LYS A 67 7.48 -3.52 -21.65
CA LYS A 67 6.69 -4.69 -21.24
C LYS A 67 7.07 -5.20 -19.84
N GLN A 68 8.36 -5.19 -19.51
CA GLN A 68 8.82 -5.60 -18.17
C GLN A 68 8.32 -4.64 -17.08
N ARG A 69 8.27 -3.34 -17.36
CA ARG A 69 7.69 -2.33 -16.44
C ARG A 69 6.19 -2.54 -16.24
N GLU A 70 5.43 -2.84 -17.28
CA GLU A 70 4.00 -3.16 -17.17
C GLU A 70 3.76 -4.40 -16.30
N ILE A 71 4.52 -5.48 -16.49
CA ILE A 71 4.41 -6.70 -15.68
C ILE A 71 4.80 -6.42 -14.22
N ASN A 72 5.85 -5.62 -13.99
CA ASN A 72 6.26 -5.24 -12.64
C ASN A 72 5.18 -4.41 -11.95
N PHE A 73 4.53 -3.48 -12.66
CA PHE A 73 3.43 -2.68 -12.14
C PHE A 73 2.21 -3.55 -11.78
N ILE A 74 1.83 -4.49 -12.64
CA ILE A 74 0.72 -5.42 -12.36
C ILE A 74 1.02 -6.26 -11.12
N LYS A 75 2.25 -6.79 -10.99
CA LYS A 75 2.68 -7.52 -9.80
C LYS A 75 2.57 -6.64 -8.54
N GLN A 76 3.08 -5.41 -8.60
CA GLN A 76 3.05 -4.47 -7.49
C GLN A 76 1.62 -4.18 -7.04
N THR A 77 0.71 -3.83 -7.95
CA THR A 77 -0.70 -3.60 -7.64
C THR A 77 -1.39 -4.84 -7.06
N PHE A 78 -1.07 -6.04 -7.57
CA PHE A 78 -1.65 -7.29 -7.07
C PHE A 78 -1.22 -7.59 -5.63
N PHE A 79 0.08 -7.51 -5.34
CA PHE A 79 0.60 -7.75 -3.99
C PHE A 79 0.12 -6.69 -3.00
N GLN A 80 0.10 -5.42 -3.41
CA GLN A 80 -0.42 -4.33 -2.60
C GLN A 80 -1.91 -4.51 -2.28
N GLY A 81 -2.75 -4.79 -3.29
CA GLY A 81 -4.18 -5.01 -3.06
C GLY A 81 -4.45 -6.21 -2.15
N THR A 82 -3.67 -7.29 -2.31
CA THR A 82 -3.79 -8.50 -1.48
C THR A 82 -3.37 -8.25 -0.03
N SER A 83 -2.28 -7.51 0.20
CA SER A 83 -1.80 -7.21 1.55
C SER A 83 -2.79 -6.34 2.32
N ILE A 84 -3.35 -5.30 1.70
CA ILE A 84 -4.34 -4.44 2.36
C ILE A 84 -5.60 -5.23 2.69
N PHE A 85 -6.11 -6.01 1.73
CA PHE A 85 -7.31 -6.82 1.93
C PHE A 85 -7.13 -7.84 3.07
N ALA A 86 -6.00 -8.54 3.10
CA ALA A 86 -5.69 -9.49 4.16
C ALA A 86 -5.60 -8.79 5.53
N GLY A 87 -5.01 -7.59 5.58
CA GLY A 87 -4.98 -6.77 6.79
C GLY A 87 -6.37 -6.37 7.28
N GLN A 88 -7.24 -5.89 6.38
CA GLN A 88 -8.59 -5.46 6.73
C GLN A 88 -9.45 -6.63 7.21
N VAL A 89 -9.39 -7.78 6.54
CA VAL A 89 -10.12 -8.98 6.97
C VAL A 89 -9.61 -9.44 8.34
N SER A 90 -8.30 -9.45 8.56
CA SER A 90 -7.73 -9.87 9.84
C SER A 90 -8.18 -8.96 11.00
N TYR A 91 -8.21 -7.65 10.78
CA TYR A 91 -8.60 -6.71 11.83
C TYR A 91 -10.13 -6.63 12.03
N TYR A 92 -10.91 -6.51 10.96
CA TYR A 92 -12.35 -6.25 11.05
C TYR A 92 -13.22 -7.50 11.08
N VAL A 93 -12.75 -8.64 10.57
CA VAL A 93 -13.51 -9.89 10.55
C VAL A 93 -12.99 -10.85 11.60
N ILE A 94 -11.67 -11.00 11.76
CA ILE A 94 -11.11 -12.01 12.68
C ILE A 94 -11.02 -11.48 14.12
N ALA A 95 -10.53 -10.25 14.33
CA ALA A 95 -10.34 -9.71 15.68
C ALA A 95 -11.61 -9.69 16.57
N PRO A 96 -12.83 -9.44 16.06
CA PRO A 96 -14.05 -9.52 16.88
C PRO A 96 -14.34 -10.90 17.48
N PHE A 97 -13.78 -11.98 16.92
CA PHE A 97 -13.92 -13.34 17.44
C PHE A 97 -12.79 -13.74 18.40
N VAL A 98 -11.87 -12.82 18.71
CA VAL A 98 -10.69 -13.08 19.53
C VAL A 98 -10.85 -12.33 20.86
N GLU A 99 -10.91 -13.06 21.96
CA GLU A 99 -11.05 -12.48 23.30
C GLU A 99 -9.69 -12.21 23.99
N ASN A 100 -8.61 -12.82 23.48
CA ASN A 100 -7.28 -12.71 24.09
C ASN A 100 -6.62 -11.37 23.73
N LEU A 101 -6.32 -10.55 24.75
CA LEU A 101 -5.73 -9.23 24.61
C LEU A 101 -4.38 -9.23 23.85
N ILE A 102 -3.55 -10.26 24.05
CA ILE A 102 -2.26 -10.39 23.35
C ILE A 102 -2.49 -10.62 21.86
N LEU A 103 -3.47 -11.45 21.49
CA LEU A 103 -3.81 -11.70 20.09
C LEU A 103 -4.42 -10.45 19.42
N ILE A 104 -5.26 -9.69 20.13
CA ILE A 104 -5.80 -8.41 19.64
C ILE A 104 -4.67 -7.39 19.40
N PHE A 105 -3.70 -7.31 20.32
CA PHE A 105 -2.51 -6.47 20.16
C PHE A 105 -1.67 -6.89 18.94
N VAL A 106 -1.43 -8.20 18.76
CA VAL A 106 -0.69 -8.71 17.60
C VAL A 106 -1.44 -8.41 16.30
N LEU A 107 -2.76 -8.62 16.25
CA LEU A 107 -3.58 -8.33 15.08
C LEU A 107 -3.58 -6.84 14.71
N SER A 108 -3.67 -5.96 15.71
CA SER A 108 -3.62 -4.51 15.50
C SER A 108 -2.23 -4.02 15.10
N ALA A 109 -1.16 -4.57 15.67
CA ALA A 109 0.23 -4.30 15.26
C ALA A 109 0.51 -4.81 13.84
N CYS A 110 0.00 -5.99 13.48
CA CYS A 110 0.09 -6.53 12.11
C CYS A 110 -0.64 -5.62 11.10
N TRP A 111 -1.82 -5.10 11.46
CA TRP A 111 -2.53 -4.12 10.64
C TRP A 111 -1.71 -2.85 10.42
N ALA A 112 -1.14 -2.26 11.47
CA ALA A 112 -0.29 -1.09 11.36
C ALA A 112 0.99 -1.36 10.53
N PHE A 113 1.62 -2.53 10.72
CA PHE A 113 2.82 -2.93 10.00
C PHE A 113 2.55 -3.17 8.50
N MET A 114 1.34 -3.60 8.13
CA MET A 114 0.97 -3.78 6.72
C MET A 114 1.11 -2.48 5.92
N HIS A 115 0.81 -1.31 6.50
CA HIS A 115 1.02 -0.02 5.83
C HIS A 115 2.50 0.28 5.56
N ALA A 116 3.41 -0.17 6.43
CA ALA A 116 4.85 -0.05 6.17
C ALA A 116 5.30 -0.99 5.02
N VAL A 117 4.74 -2.20 4.96
CA VAL A 117 4.98 -3.16 3.87
C VAL A 117 4.49 -2.61 2.54
N GLU A 118 3.36 -1.90 2.51
CA GLU A 118 2.90 -1.20 1.29
C GLU A 118 3.93 -0.19 0.78
N GLY A 119 4.52 0.61 1.67
CA GLY A 119 5.57 1.56 1.31
C GLY A 119 6.77 0.88 0.66
N ILE A 120 7.16 -0.31 1.16
CA ILE A 120 8.26 -1.11 0.61
C ILE A 120 7.88 -1.68 -0.77
N ILE A 121 6.66 -2.22 -0.92
CA ILE A 121 6.17 -2.77 -2.20
C ILE A 121 6.13 -1.66 -3.27
N LEU A 122 5.76 -0.43 -2.88
CA LEU A 122 5.77 0.72 -3.77
C LEU A 122 7.20 1.17 -4.16
N GLY A 123 8.15 1.11 -3.22
CA GLY A 123 9.53 1.52 -3.43
C GLY A 123 10.36 0.53 -4.25
N TYR A 124 10.12 -0.78 -4.10
CA TYR A 124 10.99 -1.85 -4.59
C TYR A 124 11.25 -1.87 -6.12
N LYS A 125 10.38 -1.26 -6.94
CA LYS A 125 10.56 -1.22 -8.41
C LYS A 125 10.30 0.13 -9.05
N SER A 126 10.27 1.18 -8.25
CA SER A 126 10.00 2.52 -8.73
C SER A 126 11.30 3.20 -9.16
N ASP A 127 11.43 3.50 -10.46
CA ASP A 127 12.51 4.37 -10.98
C ASP A 127 12.53 5.75 -10.27
N VAL A 128 11.42 6.13 -9.61
CA VAL A 128 11.33 7.36 -8.79
C VAL A 128 11.99 7.16 -7.43
N PHE A 129 11.84 5.98 -6.81
CA PHE A 129 12.47 5.69 -5.53
C PHE A 129 13.99 5.62 -5.67
N ASP A 130 14.49 4.98 -6.73
CA ASP A 130 15.93 4.98 -7.05
C ASP A 130 16.45 6.41 -7.29
N LYS A 131 15.67 7.28 -7.95
CA LYS A 131 16.05 8.68 -8.14
C LYS A 131 16.02 9.50 -6.86
N VAL A 132 15.06 9.26 -5.98
CA VAL A 132 14.98 9.92 -4.67
C VAL A 132 16.11 9.45 -3.76
N LEU A 133 16.41 8.15 -3.73
CA LEU A 133 17.50 7.58 -2.96
C LEU A 133 18.87 8.13 -3.42
N ASN A 134 19.13 8.13 -4.73
CA ASN A 134 20.34 8.74 -5.29
C ASN A 134 20.45 10.23 -4.98
N ARG A 135 19.32 10.96 -4.94
CA ARG A 135 19.31 12.38 -4.59
C ARG A 135 19.60 12.59 -3.10
N LEU A 136 19.06 11.75 -2.22
CA LEU A 136 19.34 11.77 -0.79
C LEU A 136 20.80 11.39 -0.47
N GLU A 137 21.38 10.42 -1.18
CA GLU A 137 22.81 10.09 -1.05
C GLU A 137 23.71 11.26 -1.51
N LEU A 138 23.35 11.94 -2.60
CA LEU A 138 24.06 13.13 -3.07
C LEU A 138 23.94 14.30 -2.08
N ASP A 139 22.75 14.56 -1.54
CA ASP A 139 22.53 15.62 -0.55
C ASP A 139 23.29 15.33 0.75
N TYR A 140 23.36 14.05 1.16
CA TYR A 140 24.15 13.62 2.32
C TYR A 140 25.67 13.76 2.08
N PHE A 141 26.15 13.43 0.89
CA PHE A 141 27.55 13.61 0.49
C PHE A 141 27.95 15.09 0.46
N VAL A 142 27.10 15.95 -0.12
CA VAL A 142 27.30 17.41 -0.13
C VAL A 142 27.32 17.99 1.30
N PHE A 143 26.52 17.43 2.21
CA PHE A 143 26.49 17.88 3.60
C PHE A 143 27.77 17.50 4.37
N ILE A 144 28.36 16.33 4.11
CA ILE A 144 29.61 15.89 4.74
C ILE A 144 30.83 16.66 4.20
N ASP A 145 30.87 16.99 2.91
CA ASP A 145 31.97 17.79 2.33
C ASP A 145 31.90 19.29 2.71
N ALA A 146 30.82 19.73 3.37
CA ALA A 146 30.63 21.10 3.83
C ALA A 146 31.04 21.34 5.29
N GLU A 147 31.44 20.29 6.02
CA GLU A 147 31.93 20.32 7.41
C GLU A 147 33.46 20.10 7.47
#